data_AF-E7A2C6-F1
#
_entry.id   AF-E7A2C6-F1
#
_cell.length_a   1.000
_cell.length_b   1.000
_cell.length_c   1.000
_cell.angle_alpha   90.00
_cell.angle_beta   90.00
_cell.angle_gamma   90.00
#
_symmetry.space_group_name_H-M   'P 1'
#
loop_
_entity.id
_entity.type
_entity.pdbx_description
1 polymer ?
#
loop_
_entity_poly.entity_id
_entity_poly.type
_entity_poly.pdbx_seq_one_letter_code
_entity_poly.pdbx_strand_id
1 'polypeptide(L)'
;MSPIPTIALGGSASHVQIGRVAFGCMGMSWCDPSARTPDAQAFETIKAAVDAGSNLLNTGAFYGPPSDPYANLQLLRRFYDAYPEYKAKTVLSVKGGMPIANYRAKGMAGFTPDSTVEGLEADLREIREQLGTDEGGKEIDVYEMARRDPSRPVKEIMYNMLALSSETYTDADGNKVTGKGLFKHISLSELGLESIKEAASVAPIAFVELEVSPWELEAFNLGIVDYCAQHRIPVLAYSPTGKGILSGNIQSPDDLPANDVRRHMDRLSNDNLKKNVELANEFKTLAQQLSPPVSPTQLGLAWLIASSDVIIPLPGTSKASRAKENADAANVKLDAQTKSKLDDKVKQFKTAGGRYNEAARQHSALFG
;
A
#
# COMPACT_ATOMS: atom_id res chain seq x y z
N MET A 1 -21.75 6.61 12.66
CA MET A 1 -21.63 6.72 11.19
C MET A 1 -21.75 5.32 10.63
N SER A 2 -22.45 5.15 9.51
CA SER A 2 -22.46 3.85 8.84
C SER A 2 -21.05 3.54 8.35
N PRO A 3 -20.52 2.32 8.57
CA PRO A 3 -19.21 1.94 8.05
C PRO A 3 -19.21 2.08 6.52
N ILE A 4 -18.04 2.42 5.96
CA ILE A 4 -17.86 2.53 4.51
C ILE A 4 -18.19 1.20 3.81
N PRO A 5 -18.56 1.20 2.51
CA PRO A 5 -18.77 -0.02 1.74
C PRO A 5 -17.56 -0.95 1.85
N THR A 6 -17.78 -2.25 1.77
CA THR A 6 -16.73 -3.27 1.87
C THR A 6 -16.54 -4.04 0.56
N ILE A 7 -15.44 -4.77 0.48
CA ILE A 7 -15.10 -5.71 -0.58
C ILE A 7 -14.38 -6.92 0.04
N ALA A 8 -14.57 -8.10 -0.55
CA ALA A 8 -13.81 -9.29 -0.18
C ALA A 8 -12.36 -9.17 -0.64
N LEU A 9 -11.42 -9.75 0.12
CA LEU A 9 -10.09 -10.05 -0.41
C LEU A 9 -10.17 -11.15 -1.49
N GLY A 10 -9.07 -11.36 -2.20
CA GLY A 10 -8.93 -12.44 -3.20
C GLY A 10 -8.53 -13.78 -2.58
N GLY A 11 -8.48 -14.81 -3.42
CA GLY A 11 -7.86 -16.09 -3.07
C GLY A 11 -8.44 -16.78 -1.83
N SER A 12 -7.56 -17.32 -0.99
CA SER A 12 -7.86 -18.00 0.27
C SER A 12 -8.45 -17.04 1.31
N ALA A 13 -8.22 -15.73 1.14
CA ALA A 13 -8.75 -14.67 1.99
C ALA A 13 -10.15 -14.17 1.55
N SER A 14 -10.81 -14.79 0.57
CA SER A 14 -12.10 -14.32 0.02
C SER A 14 -13.29 -14.27 1.00
N HIS A 15 -13.14 -14.86 2.19
CA HIS A 15 -14.07 -14.75 3.29
C HIS A 15 -13.84 -13.50 4.16
N VAL A 16 -12.71 -12.80 4.00
CA VAL A 16 -12.32 -11.60 4.74
C VAL A 16 -12.85 -10.36 4.03
N GLN A 17 -13.62 -9.54 4.74
CA GLN A 17 -14.14 -8.27 4.26
C GLN A 17 -13.29 -7.09 4.72
N ILE A 18 -12.95 -6.20 3.80
CA ILE A 18 -12.26 -4.95 4.09
C ILE A 18 -13.01 -3.75 3.54
N GLY A 19 -12.83 -2.58 4.14
CA GLY A 19 -13.40 -1.33 3.63
C GLY A 19 -12.86 -0.95 2.26
N ARG A 20 -13.67 -0.23 1.47
CA ARG A 20 -13.29 0.29 0.13
C ARG A 20 -12.22 1.40 0.16
N VAL A 21 -11.63 1.68 1.33
CA VAL A 21 -10.41 2.47 1.53
C VAL A 21 -9.60 1.76 2.61
N ALA A 22 -8.33 1.47 2.35
CA ALA A 22 -7.39 0.88 3.30
C ALA A 22 -6.53 1.96 3.97
N PHE A 23 -5.79 1.61 5.03
CA PHE A 23 -4.97 2.57 5.77
C PHE A 23 -3.47 2.27 5.70
N GLY A 24 -2.70 3.19 5.11
CA GLY A 24 -1.24 3.08 5.00
C GLY A 24 -0.52 3.65 6.23
N CYS A 25 0.31 2.84 6.89
CA CYS A 25 0.97 3.22 8.14
C CYS A 25 2.39 3.81 7.94
N MET A 26 2.98 3.71 6.75
CA MET A 26 4.37 4.10 6.44
C MET A 26 4.75 5.49 6.95
N GLY A 27 3.90 6.48 6.68
CA GLY A 27 4.19 7.89 6.97
C GLY A 27 4.27 8.25 8.46
N MET A 28 3.93 7.33 9.37
CA MET A 28 4.03 7.58 10.83
C MET A 28 5.46 7.46 11.35
N SER A 29 6.31 6.69 10.68
CA SER A 29 7.65 6.34 11.18
C SER A 29 8.76 6.36 10.12
N TRP A 30 8.43 6.38 8.82
CA TRP A 30 9.41 6.45 7.74
C TRP A 30 9.88 7.88 7.49
N CYS A 31 10.53 8.44 8.50
CA CYS A 31 11.07 9.79 8.55
C CYS A 31 12.27 9.83 9.51
N ASP A 32 12.85 11.01 9.69
CA ASP A 32 13.81 11.24 10.77
C ASP A 32 13.21 10.82 12.14
N PRO A 33 13.96 10.13 13.02
CA PRO A 33 13.46 9.71 14.32
C PRO A 33 12.84 10.83 15.16
N SER A 34 13.37 12.05 15.10
CA SER A 34 12.85 13.21 15.83
C SER A 34 11.51 13.72 15.29
N ALA A 35 11.16 13.37 14.05
CA ALA A 35 9.93 13.76 13.37
C ALA A 35 8.86 12.66 13.36
N ARG A 36 9.09 11.53 14.05
CA ARG A 36 8.12 10.44 14.13
C ARG A 36 6.82 10.90 14.76
N THR A 37 5.72 10.31 14.29
CA THR A 37 4.40 10.58 14.88
C THR A 37 4.38 10.02 16.32
N PRO A 38 4.08 10.84 17.34
CA PRO A 38 3.96 10.35 18.72
C PRO A 38 2.87 9.29 18.87
N ASP A 39 3.07 8.31 19.74
CA ASP A 39 2.15 7.19 19.95
C ASP A 39 0.70 7.63 20.17
N ALA A 40 0.46 8.63 21.04
CA ALA A 40 -0.90 9.12 21.31
C ALA A 40 -1.63 9.58 20.02
N GLN A 41 -0.92 10.32 19.17
CA GLN A 41 -1.45 10.81 17.89
C GLN A 41 -1.61 9.68 16.86
N ALA A 42 -0.64 8.77 16.79
CA ALA A 42 -0.69 7.62 15.89
C ALA A 42 -1.86 6.71 16.25
N PHE A 43 -2.05 6.40 17.53
CA PHE A 43 -3.12 5.56 18.04
C PHE A 43 -4.49 6.19 17.78
N GLU A 44 -4.65 7.50 18.04
CA GLU A 44 -5.88 8.22 17.69
C GLU A 44 -6.19 8.12 16.19
N THR A 45 -5.16 8.23 15.35
CA THR A 45 -5.30 8.16 13.90
C THR A 45 -5.68 6.76 13.41
N ILE A 46 -5.04 5.72 13.94
CA ILE A 46 -5.35 4.31 13.60
C ILE A 46 -6.78 3.99 14.01
N LYS A 47 -7.19 4.36 15.23
CA LYS A 47 -8.58 4.16 15.69
C LYS A 47 -9.57 4.87 14.76
N ALA A 48 -9.32 6.13 14.42
CA ALA A 48 -10.20 6.89 13.54
C ALA A 48 -10.33 6.27 12.13
N ALA A 49 -9.25 5.68 11.59
CA ALA A 49 -9.32 4.94 10.34
C ALA A 49 -10.16 3.65 10.47
N VAL A 50 -9.84 2.82 11.46
CA VAL A 50 -10.49 1.52 11.65
C VAL A 50 -11.97 1.67 12.01
N ASP A 51 -12.31 2.62 12.88
CA ASP A 51 -13.69 2.88 13.29
C ASP A 51 -14.53 3.51 12.17
N ALA A 52 -13.89 4.14 11.16
CA ALA A 52 -14.54 4.57 9.92
C ALA A 52 -14.69 3.43 8.89
N GLY A 53 -14.09 2.26 9.14
CA GLY A 53 -14.17 1.06 8.32
C GLY A 53 -12.94 0.78 7.47
N SER A 54 -11.87 1.59 7.55
CA SER A 54 -10.56 1.28 6.95
C SER A 54 -9.81 0.27 7.82
N ASN A 55 -10.29 -0.96 7.83
CA ASN A 55 -9.84 -2.04 8.69
C ASN A 55 -8.60 -2.82 8.16
N LEU A 56 -8.21 -2.66 6.90
CA LEU A 56 -6.92 -3.15 6.42
C LEU A 56 -5.83 -2.13 6.76
N LEU A 57 -4.93 -2.50 7.68
CA LEU A 57 -3.73 -1.73 8.01
C LEU A 57 -2.54 -2.28 7.21
N ASN A 58 -1.92 -1.44 6.41
CA ASN A 58 -0.74 -1.81 5.61
C ASN A 58 0.54 -1.21 6.21
N THR A 59 1.52 -2.07 6.46
CA THR A 59 2.83 -1.74 7.04
C THR A 59 3.96 -2.51 6.32
N GLY A 60 5.20 -2.37 6.78
CA GLY A 60 6.36 -3.08 6.27
C GLY A 60 7.51 -3.15 7.26
N ALA A 61 8.34 -4.19 7.13
CA ALA A 61 9.51 -4.45 7.98
C ALA A 61 10.53 -3.29 7.98
N PHE A 62 10.57 -2.54 6.89
CA PHE A 62 11.53 -1.44 6.65
C PHE A 62 10.87 -0.05 6.72
N TYR A 63 9.68 0.07 7.32
CA TYR A 63 8.99 1.37 7.50
C TYR A 63 9.56 2.17 8.69
N GLY A 64 10.86 2.36 8.68
CA GLY A 64 11.61 3.26 9.55
C GLY A 64 12.92 3.66 8.89
N PRO A 65 13.65 4.64 9.43
CA PRO A 65 14.97 5.00 8.93
C PRO A 65 15.96 3.83 9.10
N PRO A 66 17.10 3.79 8.37
CA PRO A 66 18.09 2.72 8.52
C PRO A 66 18.59 2.48 9.94
N SER A 67 18.59 3.50 10.81
CA SER A 67 18.92 3.37 12.23
C SER A 67 17.92 2.51 13.01
N ASP A 68 16.66 2.47 12.58
CA ASP A 68 15.58 1.70 13.20
C ASP A 68 14.50 1.37 12.16
N PRO A 69 14.75 0.35 11.30
CA PRO A 69 13.87 -0.03 10.19
C PRO A 69 12.49 -0.52 10.64
N TYR A 70 12.42 -1.19 11.78
CA TYR A 70 11.20 -1.82 12.31
C TYR A 70 10.27 -0.85 13.05
N ALA A 71 10.56 0.45 13.05
CA ALA A 71 9.85 1.46 13.83
C ALA A 71 8.32 1.41 13.67
N ASN A 72 7.81 1.10 12.47
CA ASN A 72 6.36 0.99 12.25
C ASN A 72 5.76 -0.26 12.89
N LEU A 73 6.45 -1.41 12.83
CA LEU A 73 6.00 -2.64 13.48
C LEU A 73 5.97 -2.46 15.00
N GLN A 74 7.00 -1.84 15.57
CA GLN A 74 7.06 -1.52 17.00
C GLN A 74 5.94 -0.56 17.41
N LEU A 75 5.63 0.45 16.58
CA LEU A 75 4.48 1.33 16.79
C LEU A 75 3.16 0.54 16.81
N LEU A 76 2.96 -0.37 15.86
CA LEU A 76 1.77 -1.21 15.80
C LEU A 76 1.69 -2.20 16.97
N ARG A 77 2.81 -2.76 17.42
CA ARG A 77 2.87 -3.57 18.65
C ARG A 77 2.34 -2.77 19.84
N ARG A 78 2.91 -1.58 20.10
CA ARG A 78 2.45 -0.72 21.21
C ARG A 78 0.98 -0.31 21.06
N PHE A 79 0.50 -0.09 19.83
CA PHE A 79 -0.92 0.16 19.57
C PHE A 79 -1.79 -1.02 20.00
N TYR A 80 -1.46 -2.24 19.57
CA TYR A 80 -2.24 -3.43 19.90
C TYR A 80 -2.11 -3.87 21.36
N ASP A 81 -1.03 -3.53 22.04
CA ASP A 81 -0.89 -3.73 23.49
C ASP A 81 -1.79 -2.75 24.26
N ALA A 82 -1.88 -1.49 23.82
CA ALA A 82 -2.74 -0.49 24.43
C ALA A 82 -4.24 -0.70 24.09
N TYR A 83 -4.55 -1.27 22.93
CA TYR A 83 -5.91 -1.46 22.42
C TYR A 83 -6.12 -2.87 21.82
N PRO A 84 -6.07 -3.92 22.65
CA PRO A 84 -6.10 -5.32 22.18
C PRO A 84 -7.37 -5.69 21.39
N GLU A 85 -8.49 -5.00 21.62
CA GLU A 85 -9.73 -5.20 20.87
C GLU A 85 -9.58 -4.89 19.37
N TYR A 86 -8.61 -4.06 18.99
CA TYR A 86 -8.36 -3.76 17.58
C TYR A 86 -7.67 -4.92 16.84
N LYS A 87 -7.05 -5.88 17.54
CA LYS A 87 -6.48 -7.09 16.90
C LYS A 87 -7.53 -7.87 16.10
N ALA A 88 -8.77 -7.91 16.59
CA ALA A 88 -9.89 -8.58 15.93
C ALA A 88 -10.64 -7.67 14.93
N LYS A 89 -10.43 -6.36 15.00
CA LYS A 89 -11.06 -5.38 14.10
C LYS A 89 -10.23 -5.12 12.84
N THR A 90 -8.96 -5.53 12.81
CA THR A 90 -8.04 -5.21 11.71
C THR A 90 -7.56 -6.44 10.96
N VAL A 91 -7.30 -6.24 9.67
CA VAL A 91 -6.47 -7.11 8.84
C VAL A 91 -5.11 -6.45 8.73
N LEU A 92 -4.05 -7.10 9.22
CA LEU A 92 -2.69 -6.57 9.14
C LEU A 92 -1.97 -7.13 7.91
N SER A 93 -1.61 -6.24 6.98
CA SER A 93 -0.74 -6.54 5.84
C SER A 93 0.68 -6.04 6.11
N VAL A 94 1.67 -6.92 6.00
CA VAL A 94 3.08 -6.59 6.24
C VAL A 94 3.92 -6.87 4.99
N LYS A 95 4.61 -5.84 4.50
CA LYS A 95 5.65 -5.97 3.47
C LYS A 95 6.96 -6.47 4.04
N GLY A 96 7.57 -7.45 3.37
CA GLY A 96 8.88 -8.00 3.69
C GLY A 96 9.64 -8.49 2.46
N GLY A 97 10.52 -9.45 2.68
CA GLY A 97 11.38 -10.08 1.67
C GLY A 97 12.60 -9.24 1.33
N MET A 98 13.01 -8.35 2.25
CA MET A 98 14.15 -7.46 2.09
C MET A 98 15.11 -7.65 3.27
N PRO A 99 16.35 -8.11 3.06
CA PRO A 99 17.32 -8.28 4.13
C PRO A 99 17.60 -6.94 4.85
N ILE A 100 17.09 -6.83 6.08
CA ILE A 100 17.17 -5.59 6.87
C ILE A 100 18.62 -5.19 7.17
N ALA A 101 19.54 -6.16 7.28
CA ALA A 101 20.97 -5.88 7.42
C ALA A 101 21.52 -5.01 6.28
N ASN A 102 21.10 -5.26 5.04
CA ASN A 102 21.52 -4.46 3.88
C ASN A 102 20.89 -3.06 3.91
N TYR A 103 19.62 -2.97 4.30
CA TYR A 103 18.94 -1.68 4.47
C TYR A 103 19.60 -0.82 5.55
N ARG A 104 19.98 -1.41 6.70
CA ARG A 104 20.73 -0.72 7.75
C ARG A 104 22.07 -0.18 7.25
N ALA A 105 22.79 -0.97 6.44
CA ALA A 105 24.12 -0.62 5.96
C ALA A 105 24.14 0.40 4.82
N LYS A 106 23.16 0.33 3.89
CA LYS A 106 23.19 1.08 2.61
C LYS A 106 21.94 1.92 2.35
N GLY A 107 20.99 1.96 3.29
CA GLY A 107 19.69 2.57 3.09
C GLY A 107 18.97 1.97 1.89
N MET A 108 18.32 2.81 1.08
CA MET A 108 17.58 2.37 -0.12
C MET A 108 18.46 1.66 -1.15
N ALA A 109 19.78 1.90 -1.17
CA ALA A 109 20.69 1.18 -2.07
C ALA A 109 20.95 -0.28 -1.62
N GLY A 110 20.61 -0.63 -0.38
CA GLY A 110 20.64 -2.00 0.15
C GLY A 110 19.32 -2.75 -0.03
N PHE A 111 18.35 -2.15 -0.72
CA PHE A 111 17.01 -2.69 -0.89
C PHE A 111 16.99 -3.75 -2.01
N THR A 112 17.63 -4.89 -1.74
CA THR A 112 17.70 -6.03 -2.66
C THR A 112 16.78 -7.14 -2.16
N PRO A 113 15.82 -7.61 -2.96
CA PRO A 113 14.94 -8.72 -2.57
C PRO A 113 15.73 -10.00 -2.27
N ASP A 114 15.28 -10.75 -1.27
CA ASP A 114 15.67 -12.14 -1.04
C ASP A 114 14.40 -12.98 -0.88
N SER A 115 14.13 -13.80 -1.89
CA SER A 115 12.95 -14.65 -1.96
C SER A 115 13.24 -16.13 -1.73
N THR A 116 14.43 -16.46 -1.20
CA THR A 116 14.74 -17.82 -0.72
C THR A 116 13.87 -18.17 0.49
N VAL A 117 13.64 -19.46 0.74
CA VAL A 117 12.89 -19.89 1.94
C VAL A 117 13.59 -19.41 3.21
N GLU A 118 14.91 -19.49 3.25
CA GLU A 118 15.73 -19.06 4.39
C GLU A 118 15.64 -17.55 4.61
N GLY A 119 15.76 -16.75 3.54
CA GLY A 119 15.68 -15.29 3.60
C GLY A 119 14.30 -14.80 4.04
N LEU A 120 13.24 -15.35 3.43
CA LEU A 120 11.86 -15.03 3.79
C LEU A 120 11.53 -15.47 5.23
N GLU A 121 11.99 -16.64 5.66
CA GLU A 121 11.77 -17.13 7.02
C GLU A 121 12.50 -16.26 8.06
N ALA A 122 13.73 -15.85 7.77
CA ALA A 122 14.48 -14.93 8.64
C ALA A 122 13.75 -13.59 8.79
N ASP A 123 13.29 -12.99 7.68
CA ASP A 123 12.54 -11.74 7.72
C ASP A 123 11.21 -11.88 8.47
N LEU A 124 10.46 -12.97 8.24
CA LEU A 124 9.20 -13.24 8.96
C LEU A 124 9.40 -13.44 10.46
N ARG A 125 10.49 -14.11 10.88
CA ARG A 125 10.81 -14.26 12.31
C ARG A 125 11.04 -12.92 12.97
N GLU A 126 11.83 -12.05 12.33
CA GLU A 126 12.08 -10.70 12.83
C GLU A 126 10.78 -9.87 12.88
N ILE A 127 9.95 -9.91 11.83
CA ILE A 127 8.65 -9.23 11.82
C ILE A 127 7.77 -9.71 12.99
N ARG A 128 7.68 -11.03 13.19
CA ARG A 128 6.91 -11.63 14.28
C ARG A 128 7.45 -11.24 15.66
N GLU A 129 8.77 -11.14 15.83
CA GLU A 129 9.40 -10.64 17.05
C GLU A 129 9.00 -9.18 17.33
N GLN A 130 9.08 -8.30 16.32
CA GLN A 130 8.74 -6.88 16.47
C GLN A 130 7.25 -6.64 16.75
N LEU A 131 6.37 -7.51 16.23
CA LEU A 131 4.96 -7.57 16.57
C LEU A 131 4.68 -8.35 17.87
N GLY A 132 5.70 -9.00 18.42
CA GLY A 132 5.69 -10.09 19.40
C GLY A 132 4.49 -11.03 19.24
N THR A 133 4.29 -11.49 18.01
CA THR A 133 3.20 -12.36 17.60
C THR A 133 3.17 -13.63 18.45
N ASP A 134 4.33 -14.23 18.71
CA ASP A 134 4.47 -15.44 19.53
C ASP A 134 4.21 -15.20 21.03
N GLU A 135 4.06 -13.94 21.45
CA GLU A 135 3.71 -13.52 22.81
C GLU A 135 2.23 -13.08 22.93
N GLY A 136 1.39 -13.43 21.95
CA GLY A 136 0.00 -13.00 21.88
C GLY A 136 -0.20 -11.61 21.26
N GLY A 137 0.81 -11.11 20.56
CA GLY A 137 0.75 -9.91 19.72
C GLY A 137 -0.17 -10.07 18.50
N LYS A 138 -0.07 -9.17 17.53
CA LYS A 138 -0.87 -9.26 16.29
C LYS A 138 -0.22 -10.26 15.33
N GLU A 139 -1.02 -11.20 14.84
CA GLU A 139 -0.65 -12.10 13.74
C GLU A 139 -0.53 -11.35 12.41
N ILE A 140 0.33 -11.88 11.53
CA ILE A 140 0.46 -11.40 10.15
C ILE A 140 -0.67 -12.02 9.32
N ASP A 141 -1.74 -11.26 9.08
CA ASP A 141 -2.88 -11.75 8.30
C ASP A 141 -2.52 -11.87 6.81
N VAL A 142 -1.79 -10.90 6.27
CA VAL A 142 -1.31 -10.94 4.89
C VAL A 142 0.18 -10.60 4.86
N TYR A 143 0.97 -11.42 4.20
CA TYR A 143 2.37 -11.14 3.93
C TYR A 143 2.58 -10.81 2.46
N GLU A 144 3.32 -9.72 2.25
CA GLU A 144 3.53 -9.14 0.94
C GLU A 144 5.02 -9.11 0.62
N MET A 145 5.41 -9.75 -0.49
CA MET A 145 6.75 -9.55 -1.02
C MET A 145 6.85 -8.12 -1.56
N ALA A 146 7.69 -7.29 -0.94
CA ALA A 146 7.73 -5.86 -1.24
C ALA A 146 8.15 -5.57 -2.69
N ARG A 147 9.03 -6.40 -3.26
CA ARG A 147 9.50 -6.33 -4.65
C ARG A 147 9.81 -7.72 -5.17
N ARG A 148 9.57 -7.97 -6.45
CA ARG A 148 10.00 -9.22 -7.11
C ARG A 148 11.53 -9.36 -7.04
N ASP A 149 11.98 -10.52 -6.61
CA ASP A 149 13.37 -10.95 -6.74
C ASP A 149 13.66 -11.38 -8.20
N PRO A 150 14.51 -10.64 -8.94
CA PRO A 150 14.80 -10.97 -10.33
C PRO A 150 15.71 -12.20 -10.49
N SER A 151 16.32 -12.68 -9.40
CA SER A 151 17.21 -13.85 -9.44
C SER A 151 16.45 -15.18 -9.45
N ARG A 152 15.12 -15.16 -9.25
CA ARG A 152 14.27 -16.35 -9.17
C ARG A 152 13.04 -16.28 -10.09
N PRO A 153 12.57 -17.42 -10.63
CA PRO A 153 11.28 -17.49 -11.31
C PRO A 153 10.13 -17.19 -10.35
N VAL A 154 9.06 -16.54 -10.82
CA VAL A 154 7.91 -16.16 -9.97
C VAL A 154 7.26 -17.40 -9.36
N LYS A 155 7.10 -18.48 -10.13
CA LYS A 155 6.58 -19.75 -9.60
C LYS A 155 7.37 -20.28 -8.41
N GLU A 156 8.69 -20.15 -8.42
CA GLU A 156 9.53 -20.59 -7.31
C GLU A 156 9.33 -19.71 -6.07
N ILE A 157 9.29 -18.39 -6.27
CA ILE A 157 9.00 -17.42 -5.20
C ILE A 157 7.67 -17.76 -4.52
N MET A 158 6.62 -18.05 -5.30
CA MET A 158 5.31 -18.38 -4.75
C MET A 158 5.33 -19.66 -3.93
N TYR A 159 6.04 -20.71 -4.36
CA TYR A 159 6.20 -21.91 -3.54
C TYR A 159 7.00 -21.65 -2.26
N ASN A 160 8.02 -20.79 -2.30
CA ASN A 160 8.78 -20.41 -1.12
C ASN A 160 7.90 -19.65 -0.11
N MET A 161 7.02 -18.75 -0.58
CA MET A 161 6.03 -18.08 0.27
C MET A 161 5.00 -19.07 0.82
N LEU A 162 4.48 -19.99 0.01
CA LEU A 162 3.53 -21.02 0.44
C LEU A 162 4.12 -21.95 1.51
N ALA A 163 5.41 -22.29 1.41
CA ALA A 163 6.10 -23.10 2.41
C ALA A 163 6.12 -22.46 3.81
N LEU A 164 5.96 -21.14 3.89
CA LEU A 164 5.98 -20.36 5.13
C LEU A 164 4.59 -19.90 5.58
N SER A 165 3.58 -19.98 4.72
CA SER A 165 2.20 -19.57 5.05
C SER A 165 1.46 -20.64 5.85
N SER A 166 0.23 -20.33 6.30
CA SER A 166 -0.69 -21.30 6.92
C SER A 166 -1.49 -22.10 5.89
N GLU A 167 -1.21 -21.96 4.60
CA GLU A 167 -2.00 -22.59 3.55
C GLU A 167 -1.60 -24.05 3.30
N THR A 168 -2.59 -24.86 2.94
CA THR A 168 -2.37 -26.20 2.38
C THR A 168 -2.37 -26.11 0.85
N TYR A 169 -1.27 -26.53 0.22
CA TYR A 169 -1.08 -26.43 -1.23
C TYR A 169 -0.55 -27.74 -1.82
N THR A 170 -0.55 -27.84 -3.15
CA THR A 170 0.13 -28.92 -3.86
C THR A 170 1.54 -28.46 -4.20
N ASP A 171 2.57 -29.15 -3.72
CA ASP A 171 3.97 -28.81 -4.03
C ASP A 171 4.37 -29.20 -5.47
N ALA A 172 5.63 -28.92 -5.83
CA ALA A 172 6.15 -29.22 -7.17
C ALA A 172 6.16 -30.72 -7.52
N ASP A 173 6.14 -31.60 -6.51
CA ASP A 173 6.15 -33.06 -6.65
C ASP A 173 4.72 -33.65 -6.64
N GLY A 174 3.69 -32.80 -6.48
CA GLY A 174 2.28 -33.21 -6.48
C GLY A 174 1.73 -33.58 -5.10
N ASN A 175 2.49 -33.39 -4.02
CA ASN A 175 2.05 -33.73 -2.67
C ASN A 175 1.24 -32.60 -2.04
N LYS A 176 0.26 -32.97 -1.22
CA LYS A 176 -0.45 -32.01 -0.37
C LYS A 176 0.37 -31.71 0.88
N VAL A 177 0.81 -30.47 1.02
CA VAL A 177 1.63 -30.00 2.14
C VAL A 177 1.00 -28.76 2.78
N THR A 178 1.26 -28.54 4.07
CA THR A 178 0.87 -27.31 4.77
C THR A 178 2.14 -26.56 5.16
N GLY A 179 2.19 -25.26 4.90
CA GLY A 179 3.33 -24.42 5.24
C GLY A 179 3.52 -24.27 6.75
N LYS A 180 4.58 -23.54 7.14
CA LYS A 180 4.98 -23.36 8.56
C LYS A 180 4.01 -22.50 9.38
N GLY A 181 3.06 -21.81 8.76
CA GLY A 181 2.07 -20.99 9.48
C GLY A 181 2.61 -19.67 10.05
N LEU A 182 3.65 -19.09 9.45
CA LEU A 182 4.22 -17.82 9.93
C LEU A 182 3.36 -16.59 9.58
N PHE A 183 2.49 -16.72 8.58
CA PHE A 183 1.47 -15.75 8.16
C PHE A 183 0.31 -16.48 7.46
N LYS A 184 -0.83 -15.80 7.25
CA LYS A 184 -2.03 -16.48 6.72
C LYS A 184 -2.16 -16.47 5.20
N HIS A 185 -2.07 -15.29 4.57
CA HIS A 185 -2.36 -15.10 3.14
C HIS A 185 -1.23 -14.40 2.40
N ILE A 186 -1.14 -14.65 1.09
CA ILE A 186 -0.11 -14.06 0.21
C ILE A 186 -0.68 -12.87 -0.56
N SER A 187 0.07 -11.77 -0.62
CA SER A 187 -0.14 -10.67 -1.57
C SER A 187 1.14 -10.30 -2.32
N LEU A 188 0.97 -9.50 -3.37
CA LEU A 188 2.04 -9.12 -4.30
C LEU A 188 2.17 -7.59 -4.35
N SER A 189 3.39 -7.06 -4.41
CA SER A 189 3.62 -5.62 -4.62
C SER A 189 4.56 -5.39 -5.81
N GLU A 190 4.19 -4.44 -6.68
CA GLU A 190 5.02 -3.98 -7.83
C GLU A 190 5.39 -5.07 -8.85
N LEU A 191 4.48 -6.03 -9.09
CA LEU A 191 4.61 -7.04 -10.15
C LEU A 191 3.92 -6.62 -11.45
N GLY A 192 4.47 -7.03 -12.59
CA GLY A 192 3.86 -6.86 -13.91
C GLY A 192 2.73 -7.85 -14.16
N LEU A 193 1.93 -7.63 -15.22
CA LEU A 193 0.77 -8.48 -15.55
C LEU A 193 1.13 -9.96 -15.67
N GLU A 194 2.21 -10.29 -16.40
CA GLU A 194 2.60 -11.68 -16.63
C GLU A 194 3.10 -12.35 -15.34
N SER A 195 3.85 -11.63 -14.51
CA SER A 195 4.26 -12.09 -13.18
C SER A 195 3.05 -12.32 -12.26
N ILE A 196 2.04 -11.46 -12.30
CA ILE A 196 0.80 -11.64 -11.52
C ILE A 196 0.06 -12.90 -11.99
N LYS A 197 -0.07 -13.13 -13.30
CA LYS A 197 -0.68 -14.35 -13.86
C LYS A 197 0.06 -15.61 -13.42
N GLU A 198 1.40 -15.59 -13.52
CA GLU A 198 2.23 -16.71 -13.09
C GLU A 198 2.04 -16.97 -11.59
N ALA A 199 2.08 -15.92 -10.77
CA ALA A 199 1.89 -16.03 -9.33
C ALA A 199 0.51 -16.62 -8.97
N ALA A 200 -0.56 -16.11 -9.58
CA ALA A 200 -1.93 -16.56 -9.36
C ALA A 200 -2.20 -17.99 -9.87
N SER A 201 -1.36 -18.52 -10.76
CA SER A 201 -1.43 -19.92 -11.18
C SER A 201 -0.89 -20.90 -10.13
N VAL A 202 -0.11 -20.40 -9.16
CA VAL A 202 0.57 -21.21 -8.13
C VAL A 202 -0.08 -21.05 -6.76
N ALA A 203 -0.34 -19.81 -6.35
CA ALA A 203 -0.88 -19.51 -5.04
C ALA A 203 -2.12 -18.60 -5.14
N PRO A 204 -3.07 -18.75 -4.21
CA PRO A 204 -4.19 -17.82 -4.11
C PRO A 204 -3.71 -16.43 -3.64
N ILE A 205 -4.04 -15.39 -4.40
CA ILE A 205 -3.58 -14.02 -4.13
C ILE A 205 -4.67 -13.21 -3.42
N ALA A 206 -4.34 -12.67 -2.25
CA ALA A 206 -5.26 -11.86 -1.44
C ALA A 206 -5.51 -10.47 -2.04
N PHE A 207 -4.49 -9.83 -2.60
CA PHE A 207 -4.55 -8.58 -3.37
C PHE A 207 -3.20 -8.33 -4.06
N VAL A 208 -3.17 -7.33 -4.95
CA VAL A 208 -1.95 -6.76 -5.51
C VAL A 208 -1.84 -5.30 -5.13
N GLU A 209 -0.70 -4.85 -4.59
CA GLU A 209 -0.44 -3.45 -4.30
C GLU A 209 0.43 -2.78 -5.38
N LEU A 210 -0.06 -1.66 -5.92
CA LEU A 210 0.57 -0.91 -7.01
C LEU A 210 0.42 0.60 -6.81
N GLU A 211 1.35 1.39 -7.35
CA GLU A 211 1.16 2.84 -7.38
C GLU A 211 0.04 3.15 -8.38
N VAL A 212 -1.06 3.72 -7.90
CA VAL A 212 -2.19 4.12 -8.75
C VAL A 212 -2.75 5.43 -8.25
N SER A 213 -2.82 6.43 -9.13
CA SER A 213 -3.32 7.77 -8.81
C SER A 213 -3.73 8.50 -10.09
N PRO A 214 -4.32 9.70 -10.03
CA PRO A 214 -4.53 10.53 -11.22
C PRO A 214 -3.27 10.81 -12.05
N TRP A 215 -2.08 10.69 -11.44
CA TRP A 215 -0.78 10.86 -12.11
C TRP A 215 -0.11 9.55 -12.52
N GLU A 216 -0.72 8.41 -12.16
CA GLU A 216 -0.12 7.09 -12.31
C GLU A 216 -1.16 6.06 -12.75
N LEU A 217 -1.19 5.80 -14.07
CA LEU A 217 -2.19 4.96 -14.74
C LEU A 217 -1.60 3.66 -15.31
N GLU A 218 -0.32 3.38 -15.06
CA GLU A 218 0.37 2.25 -15.67
C GLU A 218 -0.30 0.91 -15.37
N ALA A 219 -0.82 0.71 -14.15
CA ALA A 219 -1.58 -0.49 -13.79
C ALA A 219 -2.85 -0.69 -14.65
N PHE A 220 -3.51 0.40 -15.07
CA PHE A 220 -4.63 0.33 -16.03
C PHE A 220 -4.10 0.04 -17.44
N ASN A 221 -3.09 0.78 -17.88
CA ASN A 221 -2.57 0.71 -19.25
C ASN A 221 -1.95 -0.66 -19.58
N LEU A 222 -1.39 -1.34 -18.58
CA LEU A 222 -0.82 -2.68 -18.70
C LEU A 222 -1.86 -3.80 -18.53
N GLY A 223 -3.15 -3.48 -18.36
CA GLY A 223 -4.22 -4.47 -18.20
C GLY A 223 -4.22 -5.20 -16.86
N ILE A 224 -3.45 -4.74 -15.87
CA ILE A 224 -3.38 -5.37 -14.54
C ILE A 224 -4.71 -5.22 -13.82
N VAL A 225 -5.30 -4.02 -13.84
CA VAL A 225 -6.60 -3.76 -13.19
C VAL A 225 -7.70 -4.64 -13.80
N ASP A 226 -7.72 -4.82 -15.12
CA ASP A 226 -8.72 -5.64 -15.82
C ASP A 226 -8.57 -7.12 -15.45
N TYR A 227 -7.34 -7.64 -15.45
CA TYR A 227 -7.07 -9.01 -15.00
C TYR A 227 -7.50 -9.23 -13.54
N CYS A 228 -7.11 -8.31 -12.65
CA CYS A 228 -7.47 -8.37 -11.25
C CYS A 228 -9.00 -8.34 -11.04
N ALA A 229 -9.73 -7.54 -11.82
CA ALA A 229 -11.19 -7.50 -11.81
C ALA A 229 -11.81 -8.85 -12.24
N GLN A 230 -11.33 -9.43 -13.35
CA GLN A 230 -11.79 -10.73 -13.86
C GLN A 230 -11.56 -11.86 -12.86
N HIS A 231 -10.48 -11.80 -12.09
CA HIS A 231 -10.07 -12.82 -11.13
C HIS A 231 -10.48 -12.51 -9.67
N ARG A 232 -11.21 -11.42 -9.44
CA ARG A 232 -11.64 -10.95 -8.09
C ARG A 232 -10.47 -10.77 -7.12
N ILE A 233 -9.37 -10.21 -7.62
CA ILE A 233 -8.19 -9.86 -6.83
C ILE A 233 -8.25 -8.33 -6.62
N PRO A 234 -8.38 -7.83 -5.38
CA PRO A 234 -8.30 -6.40 -5.14
C PRO A 234 -6.95 -5.80 -5.52
N VAL A 235 -6.97 -4.53 -5.92
CA VAL A 235 -5.77 -3.71 -6.16
C VAL A 235 -5.67 -2.64 -5.08
N LEU A 236 -4.70 -2.77 -4.17
CA LEU A 236 -4.38 -1.71 -3.22
C LEU A 236 -3.60 -0.60 -3.95
N ALA A 237 -4.24 0.55 -4.11
CA ALA A 237 -3.66 1.70 -4.79
C ALA A 237 -2.86 2.56 -3.80
N TYR A 238 -1.55 2.33 -3.70
CA TYR A 238 -0.69 3.14 -2.84
C TYR A 238 -0.30 4.47 -3.51
N SER A 239 0.06 5.45 -2.68
CA SER A 239 0.24 6.86 -3.08
C SER A 239 -0.95 7.47 -3.85
N PRO A 240 -2.22 7.20 -3.48
CA PRO A 240 -3.38 7.55 -4.31
C PRO A 240 -3.59 9.07 -4.45
N THR A 241 -2.93 9.87 -3.61
CA THR A 241 -2.98 11.34 -3.62
C THR A 241 -1.85 11.99 -4.43
N GLY A 242 -1.11 11.21 -5.23
CA GLY A 242 0.04 11.69 -5.99
C GLY A 242 1.16 12.19 -5.06
N LYS A 243 1.52 11.41 -4.04
CA LYS A 243 2.50 11.78 -2.99
C LYS A 243 2.13 13.07 -2.22
N GLY A 244 0.85 13.42 -2.17
CA GLY A 244 0.32 14.59 -1.46
C GLY A 244 -0.02 15.79 -2.34
N ILE A 245 0.28 15.75 -3.65
CA ILE A 245 -0.08 16.82 -4.60
C ILE A 245 -1.59 17.11 -4.53
N LEU A 246 -2.42 16.07 -4.47
CA LEU A 246 -3.88 16.19 -4.41
C LEU A 246 -4.40 16.85 -3.12
N SER A 247 -3.58 16.97 -2.08
CA SER A 247 -3.99 17.67 -0.85
C SER A 247 -4.06 19.19 -1.05
N GLY A 248 -3.41 19.72 -2.09
CA GLY A 248 -3.27 21.15 -2.35
C GLY A 248 -2.22 21.85 -1.47
N ASN A 249 -1.63 21.16 -0.49
CA ASN A 249 -0.65 21.74 0.43
C ASN A 249 0.78 21.74 -0.12
N ILE A 250 1.04 21.06 -1.24
CA ILE A 250 2.35 20.99 -1.89
C ILE A 250 2.24 21.73 -3.22
N GLN A 251 2.67 22.99 -3.23
CA GLN A 251 2.67 23.88 -4.41
C GLN A 251 4.10 24.11 -4.92
N SER A 252 5.09 23.94 -4.04
CA SER A 252 6.52 23.99 -4.33
C SER A 252 7.25 22.87 -3.57
N PRO A 253 8.47 22.49 -3.98
CA PRO A 253 9.29 21.55 -3.21
C PRO A 253 9.60 22.08 -1.80
N ASP A 254 9.52 23.39 -1.59
CA ASP A 254 9.79 24.04 -0.30
C ASP A 254 8.70 23.81 0.75
N ASP A 255 7.50 23.38 0.32
CA ASP A 255 6.42 22.97 1.21
C ASP A 255 6.67 21.59 1.86
N LEU A 256 7.69 20.86 1.41
CA LEU A 256 8.13 19.59 2.00
C LEU A 256 9.15 19.84 3.13
N PRO A 257 9.21 19.02 4.18
CA PRO A 257 10.31 19.06 5.13
C PRO A 257 11.68 18.94 4.44
N ALA A 258 12.72 19.59 4.99
CA ALA A 258 14.06 19.63 4.37
C ALA A 258 14.66 18.23 4.12
N ASN A 259 14.40 17.28 5.02
CA ASN A 259 14.89 15.91 4.95
C ASN A 259 13.87 14.92 4.36
N ASP A 260 12.81 15.41 3.71
CA ASP A 260 11.78 14.56 3.10
C ASP A 260 12.30 13.93 1.80
N VAL A 261 12.26 12.60 1.72
CA VAL A 261 12.69 11.83 0.54
C VAL A 261 11.98 12.25 -0.75
N ARG A 262 10.77 12.81 -0.64
CA ARG A 262 9.99 13.33 -1.77
C ARG A 262 10.70 14.48 -2.49
N ARG A 263 11.57 15.24 -1.82
CA ARG A 263 12.40 16.28 -2.45
C ARG A 263 13.36 15.75 -3.52
N HIS A 264 13.62 14.44 -3.52
CA HIS A 264 14.49 13.77 -4.50
C HIS A 264 13.71 13.03 -5.60
N MET A 265 12.37 13.14 -5.64
CA MET A 265 11.55 12.51 -6.68
C MET A 265 11.37 13.44 -7.88
N ASP A 266 11.56 12.91 -9.09
CA ASP A 266 11.44 13.71 -10.32
C ASP A 266 10.08 14.40 -10.42
N ARG A 267 8.98 13.71 -10.07
CA ARG A 267 7.60 14.26 -10.10
C ARG A 267 7.41 15.51 -9.23
N LEU A 268 8.25 15.67 -8.20
CA LEU A 268 8.18 16.73 -7.21
C LEU A 268 9.33 17.74 -7.34
N SER A 269 10.11 17.69 -8.42
CA SER A 269 11.08 18.74 -8.74
C SER A 269 10.36 20.04 -9.11
N ASN A 270 11.06 21.19 -8.99
CA ASN A 270 10.48 22.52 -9.22
C ASN A 270 9.67 22.63 -10.52
N ASP A 271 10.21 22.17 -11.65
CA ASP A 271 9.56 22.32 -12.95
C ASP A 271 8.46 21.28 -13.19
N ASN A 272 8.61 20.07 -12.64
CA ASN A 272 7.62 19.01 -12.79
C ASN A 272 6.42 19.24 -11.87
N LEU A 273 6.64 19.66 -10.63
CA LEU A 273 5.57 19.92 -9.66
C LEU A 273 4.62 21.01 -10.15
N LYS A 274 5.16 22.10 -10.74
CA LYS A 274 4.33 23.18 -11.32
C LYS A 274 3.33 22.65 -12.34
N LYS A 275 3.76 21.74 -13.22
CA LYS A 275 2.88 21.07 -14.19
C LYS A 275 1.90 20.13 -13.50
N ASN A 276 2.39 19.29 -12.60
CA ASN A 276 1.58 18.27 -11.92
C ASN A 276 0.47 18.84 -11.03
N VAL A 277 0.66 20.03 -10.46
CA VAL A 277 -0.35 20.74 -9.67
C VAL A 277 -1.53 21.21 -10.52
N GLU A 278 -1.37 21.40 -11.83
CA GLU A 278 -2.48 21.77 -12.73
C GLU A 278 -3.62 20.74 -12.66
N LEU A 279 -3.29 19.45 -12.67
CA LEU A 279 -4.29 18.39 -12.48
C LEU A 279 -4.96 18.45 -11.11
N ALA A 280 -4.21 18.76 -10.04
CA ALA A 280 -4.79 18.90 -8.70
C ALA A 280 -5.78 20.09 -8.62
N ASN A 281 -5.51 21.17 -9.34
CA ASN A 281 -6.41 22.33 -9.42
C ASN A 281 -7.72 22.00 -10.13
N GLU A 282 -7.70 21.14 -11.13
CA GLU A 282 -8.90 20.61 -11.78
C GLU A 282 -9.75 19.79 -10.80
N PHE A 283 -9.12 18.87 -10.06
CA PHE A 283 -9.80 18.12 -8.99
C PHE A 283 -10.38 19.05 -7.92
N LYS A 284 -9.63 20.09 -7.52
CA LYS A 284 -10.11 21.08 -6.55
C LYS A 284 -11.36 21.81 -7.04
N THR A 285 -11.35 22.24 -8.30
CA THR A 285 -12.48 22.94 -8.92
C THR A 285 -13.72 22.04 -8.98
N LEU A 286 -13.57 20.80 -9.43
CA LEU A 286 -14.67 19.84 -9.53
C LEU A 286 -15.19 19.42 -8.14
N ALA A 287 -14.32 19.27 -7.15
CA ALA A 287 -14.71 18.89 -5.79
C ALA A 287 -15.61 19.95 -5.12
N GLN A 288 -15.40 21.23 -5.43
CA GLN A 288 -16.24 22.33 -4.98
C GLN A 288 -17.61 22.39 -5.68
N GLN A 289 -17.73 21.84 -6.88
CA GLN A 289 -18.97 21.82 -7.66
C GLN A 289 -19.91 20.69 -7.25
N LEU A 290 -19.44 19.71 -6.47
CA LEU A 290 -20.28 18.64 -5.92
C LEU A 290 -21.23 19.18 -4.85
N SER A 291 -22.36 18.50 -4.67
CA SER A 291 -23.36 18.81 -3.64
C SER A 291 -23.65 17.56 -2.80
N PRO A 292 -23.16 17.48 -1.54
CA PRO A 292 -22.31 18.48 -0.87
C PRO A 292 -20.88 18.54 -1.46
N PRO A 293 -20.16 19.66 -1.30
CA PRO A 293 -18.76 19.76 -1.70
C PRO A 293 -17.89 18.83 -0.85
N VAL A 294 -16.83 18.32 -1.46
CA VAL A 294 -15.85 17.42 -0.82
C VAL A 294 -14.45 17.98 -0.96
N SER A 295 -13.48 17.42 -0.24
CA SER A 295 -12.08 17.81 -0.46
C SER A 295 -11.53 17.23 -1.78
N PRO A 296 -10.49 17.85 -2.39
CA PRO A 296 -9.90 17.31 -3.60
C PRO A 296 -9.32 15.89 -3.39
N THR A 297 -8.85 15.61 -2.16
CA THR A 297 -8.40 14.28 -1.76
C THR A 297 -9.57 13.29 -1.76
N GLN A 298 -10.69 13.60 -1.13
CA GLN A 298 -11.88 12.73 -1.19
C GLN A 298 -12.34 12.48 -2.63
N LEU A 299 -12.34 13.51 -3.48
CA LEU A 299 -12.70 13.34 -4.89
C LEU A 299 -11.77 12.38 -5.64
N GLY A 300 -10.44 12.48 -5.45
CA GLY A 300 -9.51 11.57 -6.11
C GLY A 300 -9.58 10.13 -5.60
N LEU A 301 -9.79 9.93 -4.29
CA LEU A 301 -10.02 8.59 -3.74
C LEU A 301 -11.34 7.99 -4.26
N ALA A 302 -12.42 8.79 -4.31
CA ALA A 302 -13.70 8.37 -4.86
C ALA A 302 -13.60 8.05 -6.37
N TRP A 303 -12.82 8.83 -7.12
CA TRP A 303 -12.55 8.57 -8.53
C TRP A 303 -11.83 7.24 -8.74
N LEU A 304 -10.81 6.92 -7.93
CA LEU A 304 -10.13 5.62 -7.97
C LEU A 304 -11.10 4.46 -7.70
N ILE A 305 -11.92 4.57 -6.66
CA ILE A 305 -12.93 3.56 -6.30
C ILE A 305 -13.95 3.37 -7.44
N ALA A 306 -14.35 4.46 -8.09
CA ALA A 306 -15.29 4.43 -9.22
C ALA A 306 -14.63 4.01 -10.56
N SER A 307 -13.31 3.88 -10.62
CA SER A 307 -12.59 3.52 -11.85
C SER A 307 -12.44 2.01 -12.04
N SER A 308 -12.60 1.22 -10.96
CA SER A 308 -12.72 -0.23 -11.03
C SER A 308 -13.28 -0.78 -9.73
N ASP A 309 -14.10 -1.83 -9.81
CA ASP A 309 -14.70 -2.47 -8.64
C ASP A 309 -13.69 -3.10 -7.70
N VAL A 310 -12.46 -3.38 -8.18
CA VAL A 310 -11.39 -3.99 -7.38
C VAL A 310 -10.38 -2.98 -6.82
N ILE A 311 -10.44 -1.70 -7.18
CA ILE A 311 -9.49 -0.71 -6.65
C ILE A 311 -9.88 -0.27 -5.24
N ILE A 312 -8.89 -0.30 -4.36
CA ILE A 312 -8.97 0.12 -2.96
C ILE A 312 -7.84 1.13 -2.71
N PRO A 313 -8.14 2.44 -2.59
CA PRO A 313 -7.13 3.42 -2.25
C PRO A 313 -6.48 3.15 -0.90
N LEU A 314 -5.17 3.32 -0.82
CA LEU A 314 -4.35 3.16 0.39
C LEU A 314 -3.68 4.49 0.78
N PRO A 315 -4.45 5.52 1.21
CA PRO A 315 -3.86 6.75 1.72
C PRO A 315 -3.25 6.54 3.11
N GLY A 316 -2.16 7.26 3.40
CA GLY A 316 -1.56 7.35 4.73
C GLY A 316 -1.69 8.75 5.30
N THR A 317 -1.77 8.84 6.63
CA THR A 317 -1.76 10.12 7.36
C THR A 317 -1.45 9.88 8.84
N SER A 318 -1.02 10.93 9.54
CA SER A 318 -0.84 10.94 11.01
C SER A 318 -1.92 11.77 11.72
N LYS A 319 -2.99 12.17 11.03
CA LYS A 319 -4.07 13.00 11.61
C LYS A 319 -5.39 12.23 11.59
N ALA A 320 -6.00 12.03 12.76
CA ALA A 320 -7.27 11.33 12.91
C ALA A 320 -8.39 11.91 12.04
N SER A 321 -8.49 13.24 11.95
CA SER A 321 -9.48 13.90 11.09
C SER A 321 -9.29 13.57 9.60
N ARG A 322 -8.03 13.46 9.13
CA ARG A 322 -7.73 13.07 7.75
C ARG A 322 -7.94 11.59 7.50
N ALA A 323 -7.63 10.73 8.48
CA ALA A 323 -7.88 9.30 8.38
C ALA A 323 -9.38 9.03 8.16
N LYS A 324 -10.21 9.70 8.95
CA LYS A 324 -11.65 9.64 8.83
C LYS A 324 -12.16 10.22 7.50
N GLU A 325 -11.70 11.42 7.12
CA GLU A 325 -12.07 12.07 5.85
C GLU A 325 -11.72 11.19 4.64
N ASN A 326 -10.54 10.55 4.66
CA ASN A 326 -10.09 9.65 3.61
C ASN A 326 -10.97 8.39 3.51
N ALA A 327 -11.34 7.79 4.64
CA ALA A 327 -12.25 6.65 4.67
C ALA A 327 -13.62 7.04 4.07
N ASP A 328 -14.18 8.19 4.48
CA ASP A 328 -15.47 8.70 4.00
C ASP A 328 -15.51 8.90 2.48
N ALA A 329 -14.36 8.99 1.79
CA ALA A 329 -14.31 9.08 0.33
C ALA A 329 -15.02 7.91 -0.37
N ALA A 330 -15.08 6.73 0.26
CA ALA A 330 -15.83 5.59 -0.27
C ALA A 330 -17.36 5.81 -0.34
N ASN A 331 -17.88 6.81 0.37
CA ASN A 331 -19.30 7.17 0.35
C ASN A 331 -19.61 8.27 -0.68
N VAL A 332 -18.60 8.87 -1.30
CA VAL A 332 -18.79 9.92 -2.31
C VAL A 332 -19.29 9.27 -3.61
N LYS A 333 -20.50 9.63 -4.01
CA LYS A 333 -21.12 9.17 -5.26
C LYS A 333 -20.76 10.14 -6.38
N LEU A 334 -20.09 9.63 -7.42
CA LEU A 334 -19.83 10.38 -8.64
C LEU A 334 -20.96 10.10 -9.62
N ASP A 335 -21.65 11.16 -10.08
CA ASP A 335 -22.54 11.02 -11.21
C ASP A 335 -21.75 10.78 -12.52
N ALA A 336 -22.44 10.29 -13.55
CA ALA A 336 -21.80 9.93 -14.81
C ALA A 336 -21.08 11.13 -15.47
N GLN A 337 -21.63 12.34 -15.31
CA GLN A 337 -21.06 13.55 -15.90
C GLN A 337 -19.74 13.94 -15.22
N THR A 338 -19.70 13.93 -13.88
CA THR A 338 -18.52 14.23 -13.08
C THR A 338 -17.45 13.17 -13.29
N LYS A 339 -17.84 11.88 -13.30
CA LYS A 339 -16.91 10.78 -13.58
C LYS A 339 -16.28 10.93 -14.97
N SER A 340 -17.08 11.20 -16.00
CA SER A 340 -16.57 11.41 -17.38
C SER A 340 -15.60 12.60 -17.45
N LYS A 341 -15.94 13.74 -16.82
CA LYS A 341 -15.06 14.90 -16.78
C LYS A 341 -13.71 14.58 -16.12
N LEU A 342 -13.73 13.86 -14.99
CA LEU A 342 -12.50 13.44 -14.31
C LEU A 342 -11.68 12.49 -15.17
N ASP A 343 -12.32 11.52 -15.81
CA ASP A 343 -11.64 10.58 -16.72
C ASP A 343 -10.96 11.29 -17.87
N ASP A 344 -11.63 12.27 -18.49
CA ASP A 344 -11.06 13.05 -19.59
C ASP A 344 -9.86 13.87 -19.12
N LYS A 345 -9.97 14.55 -17.98
CA LYS A 345 -8.87 15.32 -17.39
C LYS A 345 -7.66 14.44 -17.08
N VAL A 346 -7.89 13.27 -16.46
CA VAL A 346 -6.83 12.33 -16.11
C VAL A 346 -6.18 11.72 -17.35
N LYS A 347 -6.96 11.29 -18.34
CA LYS A 347 -6.43 10.68 -19.59
C LYS A 347 -5.64 11.67 -20.45
N GLN A 348 -6.05 12.93 -20.49
CA GLN A 348 -5.37 13.97 -21.26
C GLN A 348 -4.12 14.50 -20.56
N PHE A 349 -4.03 14.34 -19.23
CA PHE A 349 -2.93 14.88 -18.46
C PHE A 349 -1.65 14.06 -18.66
N LYS A 350 -0.57 14.74 -19.04
CA LYS A 350 0.76 14.13 -19.12
C LYS A 350 1.55 14.43 -17.86
N THR A 351 1.67 13.45 -16.97
CA THR A 351 2.49 13.56 -15.75
C THR A 351 3.93 13.94 -16.09
N ALA A 352 4.44 14.96 -15.43
CA ALA A 352 5.81 15.44 -15.58
C ALA A 352 6.73 14.75 -14.56
N GLY A 353 7.87 14.22 -15.03
CA GLY A 353 8.83 13.47 -14.21
C GLY A 353 8.40 12.03 -13.90
N GLY A 354 9.38 11.17 -13.60
CA GLY A 354 9.12 9.79 -13.16
C GLY A 354 8.72 9.67 -11.69
N ARG A 355 8.25 8.49 -11.27
CA ARG A 355 7.90 8.16 -9.86
C ARG A 355 9.05 8.42 -8.89
N TYR A 356 10.25 8.04 -9.31
CA TYR A 356 11.52 8.21 -8.58
C TYR A 356 12.48 9.02 -9.44
N ASN A 357 13.68 9.34 -8.94
CA ASN A 357 14.75 9.89 -9.79
C ASN A 357 15.37 8.83 -10.70
N GLU A 358 16.17 9.28 -11.67
CA GLU A 358 16.83 8.41 -12.65
C GLU A 358 17.68 7.32 -11.99
N ALA A 359 18.50 7.67 -11.00
CA ALA A 359 19.35 6.72 -10.29
C ALA A 359 18.51 5.60 -9.65
N ALA A 360 17.42 5.93 -8.97
CA ALA A 360 16.52 4.95 -8.38
C ALA A 360 15.84 4.06 -9.43
N ARG A 361 15.40 4.61 -10.56
CA ARG A 361 14.77 3.82 -11.65
C ARG A 361 15.73 2.81 -12.28
N GLN A 362 17.02 3.12 -12.36
CA GLN A 362 18.02 2.19 -12.91
C GLN A 362 18.31 1.00 -11.97
N HIS A 363 18.04 1.13 -10.67
CA HIS A 363 18.40 0.13 -9.65
C HIS A 363 17.18 -0.53 -8.98
N SER A 364 15.96 -0.15 -9.34
CA SER A 364 14.73 -0.72 -8.82
C SER A 364 13.81 -1.10 -9.97
N ALA A 365 13.68 -2.40 -10.24
CA ALA A 365 12.70 -2.89 -11.20
C ALA A 365 11.29 -2.76 -10.60
N LEU A 366 10.43 -2.00 -11.27
CA LEU A 366 8.99 -2.00 -11.05
C LEU A 366 8.34 -2.84 -12.15
N PHE A 367 7.19 -3.43 -11.85
CA PHE A 367 6.49 -4.34 -12.77
C PHE A 367 7.33 -5.52 -13.24
N GLY A 368 8.21 -5.99 -12.35
CA GLY A 368 9.11 -7.12 -12.61
C GLY A 368 8.38 -8.42 -12.90
#